data_AF-X6NPM5-F1
#
_entry.id   AF-X6NPM5-F1
#
_cell.length_a   1.000
_cell.length_b   1.000
_cell.length_c   1.000
_cell.angle_alpha   90.00
_cell.angle_beta   90.00
_cell.angle_gamma   90.00
#
_symmetry.space_group_name_H-M   'P 1'
#
loop_
_entity.id
_entity.type
_entity.pdbx_description
1 polymer ?
#
loop_
_entity_poly.entity_id
_entity_poly.type
_entity_poly.pdbx_seq_one_letter_code
_entity_poly.pdbx_strand_id
1 'polypeptide(L)'
;MKDGDYMEPANCVRLHQKETEQSGGELWLLPGSLDLAKLEPQLTFAHNVTDPKVFPLFNDIAGGFRALFLSTCAHYKIDYCLVDMGPSIGELNKSLFWSSDYFLIPCSPDSYCKTTIKTMEHTLPSWRDQQVRLAEITKDMVCKILLFVSINNNNNNNNNNNNYYYYYYYYCY
;
A
#
# COMPACT_ATOMS: atom_id res chain seq x y z
N MET A 1 -16.62 9.96 -5.59
CA MET A 1 -17.52 9.26 -6.53
C MET A 1 -18.91 9.28 -5.94
N LYS A 2 -19.96 9.56 -6.73
CA LYS A 2 -21.35 9.41 -6.26
C LYS A 2 -21.72 7.93 -6.30
N ASP A 3 -22.59 7.49 -5.40
CA ASP A 3 -23.16 6.14 -5.41
C ASP A 3 -23.72 5.81 -6.81
N GLY A 4 -23.04 4.91 -7.54
CA GLY A 4 -23.50 4.38 -8.84
C GLY A 4 -22.54 4.48 -10.03
N ASP A 5 -21.54 5.36 -10.01
CA ASP A 5 -20.49 5.39 -11.05
C ASP A 5 -19.37 4.42 -10.68
N TYR A 6 -19.45 3.20 -11.17
CA TYR A 6 -18.36 2.23 -11.03
C TYR A 6 -17.17 2.69 -11.88
N MET A 7 -16.02 2.89 -11.25
CA MET A 7 -14.75 3.04 -11.96
C MET A 7 -14.56 1.83 -12.87
N GLU A 8 -14.30 2.05 -14.16
CA GLU A 8 -14.12 0.96 -15.10
C GLU A 8 -12.99 0.03 -14.63
N PRO A 9 -13.21 -1.30 -14.60
CA PRO A 9 -12.17 -2.27 -14.26
C PRO A 9 -10.93 -2.11 -15.15
N ALA A 10 -9.74 -2.25 -14.56
CA ALA A 10 -8.50 -2.24 -15.32
C ALA A 10 -8.38 -3.51 -16.18
N ASN A 11 -7.72 -3.39 -17.34
CA ASN A 11 -7.47 -4.54 -18.21
C ASN A 11 -6.32 -5.40 -17.68
N CYS A 12 -6.64 -6.54 -17.07
CA CYS A 12 -5.66 -7.52 -16.60
C CYS A 12 -5.35 -8.58 -17.67
N VAL A 13 -4.12 -9.08 -17.63
CA VAL A 13 -3.65 -10.20 -18.43
C VAL A 13 -3.64 -11.45 -17.56
N ARG A 14 -4.28 -12.53 -18.02
CA ARG A 14 -4.22 -13.83 -17.34
C ARG A 14 -2.84 -14.45 -17.54
N LEU A 15 -2.15 -14.76 -16.44
CA LEU A 15 -0.90 -15.51 -16.46
C LEU A 15 -1.23 -17.00 -16.39
N HIS A 16 -1.01 -17.73 -17.48
CA HIS A 16 -1.36 -19.15 -17.61
C HIS A 16 -0.52 -20.05 -16.69
N GLN A 17 -1.17 -20.96 -15.98
CA GLN A 17 -0.56 -22.22 -15.52
C GLN A 17 -0.59 -23.23 -16.68
N LYS A 18 0.50 -23.98 -16.86
CA LYS A 18 0.49 -25.17 -17.71
C LYS A 18 -0.57 -26.15 -17.19
N GLU A 19 -1.26 -26.84 -18.10
CA GLU A 19 -2.34 -27.81 -17.84
C GLU A 19 -1.98 -29.02 -16.95
N THR A 20 -0.81 -29.05 -16.31
CA THR A 20 -0.28 -30.26 -15.67
C THR A 20 -0.55 -30.42 -14.17
N GLU A 21 -1.09 -29.45 -13.45
CA GLU A 21 -1.42 -29.65 -12.02
C GLU A 21 -2.75 -28.99 -11.62
N GLN A 22 -3.74 -29.82 -11.28
CA GLN A 22 -5.13 -29.45 -10.96
C GLN A 22 -5.31 -28.72 -9.60
N SER A 23 -4.31 -28.01 -9.11
CA SER A 23 -4.32 -27.44 -7.75
C SER A 23 -3.90 -25.98 -7.67
N GLY A 24 -3.47 -25.37 -8.78
CA GLY A 24 -3.01 -23.98 -8.77
C GLY A 24 -4.15 -22.99 -9.04
N GLY A 25 -4.26 -21.95 -8.20
CA GLY A 25 -5.22 -20.86 -8.41
C GLY A 25 -4.94 -20.04 -9.68
N GLU A 26 -5.90 -19.21 -10.07
CA GLU A 26 -5.74 -18.29 -11.19
C GLU A 26 -4.85 -17.10 -10.81
N LEU A 27 -3.97 -16.68 -11.73
CA LEU A 27 -3.12 -15.51 -11.57
C LEU A 27 -3.44 -14.48 -12.67
N TRP A 28 -3.72 -13.26 -12.24
CA TRP A 28 -4.00 -12.12 -13.10
C TRP A 28 -2.95 -11.03 -12.85
N LEU A 29 -2.48 -10.40 -13.92
CA LEU A 29 -1.51 -9.31 -13.87
C LEU A 29 -2.13 -8.04 -14.45
N LEU A 30 -2.20 -6.99 -13.65
CA LEU A 30 -2.42 -5.64 -14.13
C LEU A 30 -1.06 -5.05 -14.57
N PRO A 31 -0.80 -4.87 -15.87
CA PRO A 31 0.46 -4.31 -16.32
C PRO A 31 0.64 -2.86 -15.81
N GLY A 32 1.78 -2.59 -15.20
CA GLY A 32 2.17 -1.23 -14.83
C GLY A 32 2.51 -0.37 -16.03
N SER A 33 2.63 0.94 -15.82
CA SER A 33 3.07 1.91 -16.82
C SER A 33 4.02 2.93 -16.21
N LEU A 34 5.05 3.34 -16.97
CA LEU A 34 5.91 4.47 -16.61
C LEU A 34 5.12 5.78 -16.51
N ASP A 35 3.96 5.86 -17.17
CA ASP A 35 3.09 7.02 -17.11
C ASP A 35 2.47 7.23 -15.72
N LEU A 36 2.50 6.24 -14.82
CA LEU A 36 2.07 6.41 -13.43
C LEU A 36 2.88 7.49 -12.71
N ALA A 37 4.15 7.69 -13.08
CA ALA A 37 4.97 8.77 -12.53
C ALA A 37 4.40 10.17 -12.85
N LYS A 38 3.60 10.30 -13.92
CA LYS A 38 2.94 11.56 -14.28
C LYS A 38 1.80 11.95 -13.34
N LEU A 39 1.37 11.04 -12.46
CA LEU A 39 0.34 11.29 -11.45
C LEU A 39 0.89 11.92 -10.17
N GLU A 40 2.21 11.87 -9.95
CA GLU A 40 2.85 12.40 -8.73
C GLU A 40 2.47 13.86 -8.43
N PRO A 41 2.47 14.81 -9.39
CA PRO A 41 2.04 16.18 -9.10
C PRO A 41 0.58 16.31 -8.64
N GLN A 42 -0.33 15.54 -9.24
CA GLN A 42 -1.75 15.56 -8.95
C GLN A 42 -2.02 14.93 -7.57
N LEU A 43 -1.33 13.84 -7.26
CA LEU A 43 -1.39 13.18 -5.95
C LEU A 43 -0.81 14.07 -4.85
N THR A 44 0.34 14.70 -5.11
CA THR A 44 0.94 15.69 -4.19
C THR A 44 -0.06 16.76 -3.84
N PHE A 45 -0.75 17.31 -4.84
CA PHE A 45 -1.74 18.34 -4.60
C PHE A 45 -2.94 17.80 -3.82
N ALA A 46 -3.53 16.67 -4.24
CA ALA A 46 -4.70 16.09 -3.60
C ALA A 46 -4.46 15.72 -2.13
N HIS A 47 -3.28 15.16 -1.79
CA HIS A 47 -2.97 14.74 -0.43
C HIS A 47 -2.66 15.88 0.53
N ASN A 48 -2.26 17.05 0.02
CA ASN A 48 -1.88 18.20 0.84
C ASN A 48 -3.01 19.23 1.00
N VAL A 49 -4.22 18.90 0.54
CA VAL A 49 -5.38 19.81 0.64
C VAL A 49 -5.76 20.05 2.11
N THR A 50 -5.87 21.33 2.48
CA THR A 50 -6.18 21.74 3.85
C THR A 50 -7.68 21.64 4.19
N ASP A 51 -8.56 21.79 3.20
CA ASP A 51 -10.01 21.58 3.40
C ASP A 51 -10.57 20.70 2.27
N PRO A 52 -10.75 19.39 2.52
CA PRO A 52 -11.22 18.48 1.47
C PRO A 52 -12.68 18.72 1.08
N LYS A 53 -13.46 19.45 1.92
CA LYS A 53 -14.87 19.77 1.61
C LYS A 53 -15.00 20.82 0.51
N VAL A 54 -13.97 21.65 0.34
CA VAL A 54 -13.96 22.73 -0.66
C VAL A 54 -13.74 22.17 -2.07
N PHE A 55 -13.18 20.96 -2.19
CA PHE A 55 -12.79 20.39 -3.48
C PHE A 55 -13.08 18.89 -3.58
N PRO A 56 -14.34 18.53 -3.86
CA PRO A 56 -14.80 17.14 -3.92
C PRO A 56 -14.06 16.27 -4.95
N LEU A 57 -13.48 16.88 -6.00
CA LEU A 57 -12.71 16.17 -7.03
C LEU A 57 -11.48 15.45 -6.47
N PHE A 58 -10.91 15.91 -5.35
CA PHE A 58 -9.73 15.29 -4.76
C PHE A 58 -10.00 13.95 -4.09
N ASN A 59 -11.26 13.71 -3.71
CA ASN A 59 -11.69 12.42 -3.20
C ASN A 59 -11.45 11.32 -4.25
N ASP A 60 -11.72 11.64 -5.51
CA ASP A 60 -11.59 10.70 -6.63
C ASP A 60 -10.13 10.44 -6.99
N ILE A 61 -9.25 11.42 -6.74
CA ILE A 61 -7.81 11.31 -7.01
C ILE A 61 -7.11 10.50 -5.89
N ALA A 62 -7.37 10.84 -4.63
CA ALA A 62 -6.72 10.18 -3.49
C ALA A 62 -7.27 8.75 -3.24
N GLY A 63 -8.56 8.51 -3.49
CA GLY A 63 -9.20 7.19 -3.38
C GLY A 63 -9.18 6.37 -4.66
N GLY A 64 -8.76 6.94 -5.79
CA GLY A 64 -8.91 6.35 -7.12
C GLY A 64 -8.26 4.98 -7.27
N PHE A 65 -7.07 4.76 -6.70
CA PHE A 65 -6.42 3.44 -6.76
C PHE A 65 -7.23 2.36 -6.05
N ARG A 66 -7.83 2.65 -4.90
CA ARG A 66 -8.66 1.68 -4.18
C ARG A 66 -9.91 1.35 -4.98
N ALA A 67 -10.58 2.36 -5.53
CA ALA A 67 -11.74 2.16 -6.39
C ALA A 67 -11.39 1.27 -7.62
N LEU A 68 -10.24 1.52 -8.25
CA LEU A 68 -9.74 0.74 -9.38
C LEU A 68 -9.48 -0.71 -8.98
N PHE A 69 -8.79 -0.94 -7.85
CA PHE A 69 -8.48 -2.29 -7.39
C PHE A 69 -9.74 -3.06 -7.02
N LEU A 70 -10.69 -2.43 -6.32
CA LEU A 70 -11.95 -3.07 -5.95
C LEU A 70 -12.79 -3.42 -7.18
N SER A 71 -12.93 -2.50 -8.16
CA SER A 71 -13.69 -2.78 -9.38
C SER A 71 -13.03 -3.86 -10.23
N THR A 72 -11.70 -3.84 -10.33
CA THR A 72 -10.90 -4.85 -11.04
C THR A 72 -11.00 -6.22 -10.38
N CYS A 73 -10.84 -6.29 -9.05
CA CYS A 73 -10.95 -7.55 -8.33
C CYS A 73 -12.35 -8.14 -8.40
N ALA A 74 -13.39 -7.32 -8.31
CA ALA A 74 -14.77 -7.76 -8.47
C ALA A 74 -15.04 -8.31 -9.89
N HIS A 75 -14.49 -7.66 -10.93
CA HIS A 75 -14.65 -8.09 -12.32
C HIS A 75 -14.01 -9.46 -12.59
N TYR A 76 -12.77 -9.67 -12.15
CA TYR A 76 -12.02 -10.92 -12.36
C TYR A 76 -12.22 -11.95 -11.24
N LYS A 77 -13.04 -11.66 -10.23
CA LYS A 77 -13.26 -12.49 -9.03
C LYS A 77 -11.96 -12.84 -8.31
N ILE A 78 -11.11 -11.83 -8.10
CA ILE A 78 -9.82 -11.96 -7.42
C ILE A 78 -10.05 -11.90 -5.90
N ASP A 79 -9.61 -12.94 -5.20
CA ASP A 79 -9.68 -13.00 -3.73
C ASP A 79 -8.58 -12.16 -3.05
N TYR A 80 -7.40 -12.08 -3.67
CA TYR A 80 -6.24 -11.38 -3.14
C TYR A 80 -5.56 -10.51 -4.21
N CYS A 81 -5.43 -9.21 -3.92
CA CYS A 81 -4.69 -8.27 -4.74
C CYS A 81 -3.33 -7.98 -4.09
N LEU A 82 -2.24 -8.26 -4.80
CA LEU A 82 -0.89 -7.88 -4.39
C LEU A 82 -0.45 -6.65 -5.20
N VAL A 83 -0.12 -5.58 -4.50
CA VAL A 83 0.38 -4.34 -5.11
C VAL A 83 1.87 -4.24 -4.83
N ASP A 84 2.67 -4.34 -5.88
CA ASP A 84 4.11 -4.11 -5.81
C ASP A 84 4.41 -2.61 -5.96
N MET A 85 5.24 -2.09 -5.06
CA MET A 85 5.56 -0.66 -5.01
C MET A 85 7.06 -0.45 -5.26
N GLY A 86 7.40 0.64 -5.95
CA GLY A 86 8.79 1.04 -6.08
C GLY A 86 9.43 1.39 -4.73
N PRO A 87 10.76 1.55 -4.65
CA PRO A 87 11.46 1.86 -3.38
C PRO A 87 11.29 3.32 -2.92
N SER A 88 10.54 4.15 -3.64
CA SER A 88 10.43 5.59 -3.37
C SER A 88 9.52 5.90 -2.17
N ILE A 89 9.74 7.05 -1.53
CA ILE A 89 8.86 7.60 -0.48
C ILE A 89 8.01 8.73 -1.11
N GLY A 90 7.41 8.43 -2.27
CA GLY A 90 6.63 9.39 -3.08
C GLY A 90 5.13 9.33 -2.82
N GLU A 91 4.39 10.25 -3.43
CA GLU A 91 2.94 10.38 -3.25
C GLU A 91 2.18 9.28 -3.98
N LEU A 92 2.75 8.70 -5.05
CA LEU A 92 2.23 7.50 -5.69
C LEU A 92 2.22 6.32 -4.70
N ASN A 93 3.36 6.03 -4.09
CA ASN A 93 3.47 4.96 -3.10
C ASN A 93 2.61 5.21 -1.86
N LYS A 94 2.46 6.48 -1.45
CA LYS A 94 1.51 6.84 -0.39
C LYS A 94 0.07 6.52 -0.75
N SER A 95 -0.36 6.78 -1.99
CA SER A 95 -1.70 6.42 -2.47
C SER A 95 -1.92 4.91 -2.48
N LEU A 96 -0.92 4.16 -2.98
CA LEU A 96 -0.96 2.70 -3.01
C LEU A 96 -1.05 2.13 -1.58
N PHE A 97 -0.28 2.70 -0.65
CA PHE A 97 -0.37 2.39 0.78
C PHE A 97 -1.78 2.66 1.33
N TRP A 98 -2.36 3.84 1.09
CA TRP A 98 -3.72 4.19 1.53
C TRP A 98 -4.83 3.34 0.90
N SER A 99 -4.57 2.70 -0.24
CA SER A 99 -5.50 1.81 -0.92
C SER A 99 -5.46 0.35 -0.44
N SER A 100 -4.46 0.00 0.37
CA SER A 100 -4.15 -1.39 0.75
C SER A 100 -4.70 -1.74 2.12
N ASP A 101 -5.39 -2.87 2.25
CA ASP A 101 -5.86 -3.35 3.56
C ASP A 101 -4.72 -3.81 4.48
N TYR A 102 -3.59 -4.27 3.91
CA TYR A 102 -2.40 -4.71 4.62
C TYR A 102 -1.13 -4.23 3.92
N PHE A 103 -0.06 -3.96 4.67
CA PHE A 103 1.22 -3.51 4.12
C PHE A 103 2.39 -4.33 4.66
N LEU A 104 3.16 -4.96 3.77
CA LEU A 104 4.29 -5.83 4.10
C LEU A 104 5.61 -5.15 3.74
N ILE A 105 6.59 -5.21 4.65
CA ILE A 105 7.94 -4.69 4.42
C ILE A 105 8.92 -5.88 4.42
N PRO A 106 9.38 -6.36 3.25
CA PRO A 106 10.43 -7.34 3.21
C PRO A 106 11.73 -6.72 3.75
N CYS A 107 12.41 -7.43 4.66
CA CYS A 107 13.62 -6.95 5.32
C CYS A 107 14.66 -8.07 5.36
N SER A 108 15.89 -7.77 4.93
CA SER A 108 17.08 -8.56 5.20
C SER A 108 17.80 -8.03 6.45
N PRO A 109 18.56 -8.87 7.18
CA PRO A 109 19.29 -8.45 8.37
C PRO A 109 20.58 -7.70 8.00
N ASP A 110 20.45 -6.54 7.35
CA ASP A 110 21.57 -5.68 6.96
C ASP A 110 21.36 -4.21 7.38
N SER A 111 22.44 -3.43 7.29
CA SER A 111 22.48 -2.03 7.71
C SER A 111 21.59 -1.11 6.86
N TYR A 112 21.34 -1.45 5.60
CA TYR A 112 20.43 -0.68 4.74
C TYR A 112 18.99 -0.87 5.18
N CYS A 113 18.56 -2.12 5.38
CA CYS A 113 17.22 -2.41 5.90
C CYS A 113 16.97 -1.79 7.28
N LYS A 114 17.99 -1.80 8.17
CA LYS A 114 17.91 -1.09 9.46
C LYS A 114 17.62 0.41 9.29
N THR A 115 18.24 1.03 8.30
CA THR A 115 18.06 2.46 8.03
C THR A 115 16.68 2.73 7.44
N THR A 116 16.23 1.89 6.49
CA THR A 116 14.89 1.97 5.90
C THR A 116 13.79 1.81 6.93
N ILE A 117 13.92 0.83 7.85
CA ILE A 117 12.95 0.65 8.94
C ILE A 117 12.83 1.90 9.80
N LYS A 118 13.97 2.51 10.18
CA LYS A 118 13.96 3.77 10.95
C LYS A 118 13.29 4.92 10.21
N THR A 119 13.48 5.01 8.90
CA THR A 119 12.77 6.00 8.09
C THR A 119 11.26 5.71 8.08
N MET A 120 10.88 4.45 7.87
CA MET A 120 9.47 4.03 7.85
C MET A 120 8.76 4.19 9.20
N GLU A 121 9.49 4.09 10.31
CA GLU A 121 8.99 4.36 11.67
C GLU A 121 8.38 5.76 11.80
N HIS A 122 8.89 6.74 11.04
CA HIS A 122 8.35 8.10 11.02
C HIS A 122 7.41 8.36 9.83
N THR A 123 7.73 7.80 8.67
CA THR A 123 6.95 8.02 7.44
C THR A 123 5.56 7.41 7.51
N LEU A 124 5.42 6.15 7.91
CA LEU A 124 4.12 5.45 7.88
C LEU A 124 3.09 6.06 8.84
N PRO A 125 3.45 6.42 10.10
CA PRO A 125 2.51 7.13 10.98
C PRO A 125 2.10 8.49 10.41
N SER A 126 3.03 9.27 9.87
CA SER A 126 2.72 10.56 9.25
C SER A 126 1.73 10.42 8.09
N TRP A 127 1.95 9.43 7.21
CA TRP A 127 1.02 9.13 6.12
C TRP A 127 -0.35 8.69 6.61
N ARG A 128 -0.42 7.91 7.70
CA ARG A 128 -1.68 7.53 8.32
C ARG A 128 -2.42 8.75 8.89
N ASP A 129 -1.74 9.63 9.59
CA ASP A 129 -2.36 10.83 10.18
C ASP A 129 -2.95 11.73 9.10
N GLN A 130 -2.23 11.88 7.98
CA GLN A 130 -2.75 12.53 6.78
C GLN A 130 -3.96 11.80 6.20
N GLN A 131 -3.93 10.47 6.11
CA GLN A 131 -5.05 9.67 5.61
C GLN A 131 -6.30 9.89 6.46
N VAL A 132 -6.21 9.76 7.78
CA VAL A 132 -7.34 9.89 8.71
C VAL A 132 -8.00 11.25 8.57
N ARG A 133 -7.17 12.30 8.46
CA ARG A 133 -7.62 13.67 8.24
C ARG A 133 -8.40 13.85 6.92
N LEU A 134 -8.05 13.10 5.88
CA LEU A 134 -8.75 13.13 4.59
C LEU A 134 -9.94 12.14 4.53
N ALA A 135 -9.89 11.06 5.30
CA ALA A 135 -10.88 9.99 5.36
C ALA A 135 -12.21 10.42 6.00
N GLU A 136 -12.22 11.48 6.83
CA GLU A 136 -13.46 12.10 7.33
C GLU A 136 -14.43 12.53 6.20
N ILE A 137 -13.92 12.64 4.97
CA ILE A 137 -14.66 13.10 3.78
C ILE A 137 -14.62 12.05 2.65
N THR A 138 -13.78 11.02 2.76
CA THR A 138 -13.59 9.94 1.77
C THR A 138 -13.77 8.57 2.40
N LYS A 139 -14.97 7.99 2.25
CA LYS A 139 -15.28 6.65 2.79
C LYS A 139 -14.36 5.53 2.28
N ASP A 140 -13.64 5.76 1.18
CA ASP A 140 -12.91 4.72 0.45
C ASP A 140 -11.40 4.70 0.74
N MET A 141 -10.87 5.52 1.66
CA MET A 141 -9.47 5.41 2.09
C MET A 141 -9.36 4.51 3.32
N VAL A 142 -8.85 3.29 3.14
CA VAL A 142 -8.69 2.31 4.22
C VAL A 142 -7.32 1.66 4.10
N CYS A 143 -6.50 1.79 5.16
CA CYS A 143 -5.31 0.98 5.33
C CYS A 143 -5.17 0.46 6.76
N LYS A 144 -4.98 -0.85 6.93
CA LYS A 144 -4.56 -1.44 8.20
C LYS A 144 -3.09 -1.84 8.08
N ILE A 145 -2.27 -1.35 9.00
CA ILE A 145 -0.83 -1.61 8.96
C ILE A 145 -0.54 -2.92 9.68
N LEU A 146 -0.06 -3.92 8.94
CA LEU A 146 0.41 -5.19 9.52
C LEU A 146 1.90 -5.33 9.26
N LEU A 147 2.70 -4.75 10.14
CA LEU A 147 4.16 -4.83 10.06
C LEU A 147 4.64 -6.20 10.56
N PHE A 148 5.26 -6.99 9.69
CA PHE A 148 6.09 -8.12 10.10
C PHE A 148 7.55 -7.77 9.86
N VAL A 149 8.35 -7.79 10.92
CA VAL A 149 9.81 -7.71 10.86
C VAL A 149 10.34 -8.90 11.65
N SER A 150 11.33 -9.61 11.14
CA SER A 150 12.04 -10.64 11.90
C SER A 150 13.54 -10.38 11.73
N ILE A 151 14.19 -9.92 12.80
CA ILE A 151 15.63 -9.70 12.85
C ILE A 151 16.21 -10.68 13.86
N ASN A 152 16.96 -11.67 13.38
CA ASN A 152 17.69 -12.59 14.23
C ASN A 152 19.18 -12.26 14.13
N ASN A 153 19.80 -11.89 15.26
CA ASN A 153 21.17 -11.40 15.30
C ASN A 153 21.99 -12.28 16.26
N ASN A 154 22.43 -13.44 15.79
CA ASN A 154 23.32 -14.32 16.55
C ASN A 154 24.77 -13.82 16.42
N ASN A 155 25.11 -12.79 17.18
CA ASN A 155 26.50 -12.50 17.49
C ASN A 155 26.86 -13.17 18.82
N ASN A 156 27.30 -14.43 18.73
CA ASN A 156 28.02 -15.07 19.83
C ASN A 156 29.36 -14.36 20.00
N ASN A 157 29.42 -13.40 20.94
CA ASN A 157 30.58 -13.12 21.75
C ASN A 157 30.13 -12.36 23.01
N ASN A 158 30.25 -13.05 24.14
CA ASN A 158 30.21 -12.53 25.53
C ASN A 158 30.84 -11.13 25.63
N ASN A 159 30.31 -10.10 26.30
CA ASN A 159 29.44 -10.02 27.47
C ASN A 159 28.59 -8.73 27.39
N ASN A 160 27.31 -8.81 27.78
CA ASN A 160 26.35 -7.71 28.01
C ASN A 160 25.82 -6.91 26.81
N ASN A 161 25.33 -7.57 25.76
CA ASN A 161 24.50 -6.93 24.73
C ASN A 161 23.10 -7.55 24.70
N ASN A 162 22.18 -7.00 25.49
CA ASN A 162 20.75 -7.28 25.38
C ASN A 162 20.22 -6.69 24.07
N ASN A 163 20.20 -7.46 22.98
CA ASN A 163 19.52 -7.08 21.74
C ASN A 163 18.05 -7.49 21.78
N TYR A 164 17.21 -6.62 22.33
CA TYR A 164 15.76 -6.73 22.21
C TYR A 164 15.28 -5.90 21.01
N TYR A 165 14.51 -6.52 20.11
CA TYR A 165 13.79 -5.82 19.04
C TYR A 165 12.30 -5.77 19.41
N TYR A 166 11.78 -4.56 19.62
CA TYR A 166 10.37 -4.32 19.89
C TYR A 166 9.62 -4.06 18.57
N TYR A 167 8.46 -4.68 18.42
CA TYR A 167 7.59 -4.56 17.24
C TYR A 167 6.39 -3.67 17.57
N TYR A 168 6.08 -2.70 16.70
CA TYR A 168 4.84 -1.95 16.78
C TYR A 168 3.78 -2.65 15.92
N TYR A 169 2.82 -3.32 16.58
CA TYR A 169 1.56 -3.67 15.95
C TYR A 169 0.65 -2.46 16.04
N TYR A 170 0.39 -1.78 14.93
CA TYR A 170 -0.74 -0.86 14.86
C TYR A 170 -2.01 -1.68 14.65
N TYR A 171 -2.60 -2.16 15.75
CA TYR A 171 -3.99 -2.62 15.71
C TYR A 171 -4.89 -1.39 15.58
N CYS A 172 -5.48 -1.21 14.40
CA CYS A 172 -6.64 -0.34 14.23
C CYS A 172 -7.90 -1.20 14.40
N TYR A 173 -8.65 -0.93 15.47
CA TYR A 173 -10.06 -1.36 15.59
C TYR A 173 -10.92 -0.59 14.59
#